data_AF-A0A7C9PRJ7-F1
#
_entry.id   AF-A0A7C9PRJ7-F1
#
_cell.length_a   1.000
_cell.length_b   1.000
_cell.length_c   1.000
_cell.angle_alpha   90.00
_cell.angle_beta   90.00
_cell.angle_gamma   90.00
#
_symmetry.space_group_name_H-M   'P 1'
#
loop_
_entity.id
_entity.type
_entity.pdbx_description
1 polymer ?
#
loop_
_entity_poly.entity_id
_entity_poly.type
_entity_poly.pdbx_seq_one_letter_code
_entity_poly.pdbx_strand_id
1 'polypeptide(L)' 'MTQETITFNLDTDKKKVLDRIASSMERERTDILNDAIDAYLEIYQWQLDHIQEGLRQADAGEFATEEEVAAAFARWRQ' A
#
# COMPACT_ATOMS: atom_id res chain seq x y z
N MET A 1 -15.33 6.86 16.38
CA MET A 1 -13.99 7.34 16.02
C MET A 1 -14.07 8.85 15.86
N THR A 2 -13.09 9.59 16.36
CA THR A 2 -13.02 11.05 16.20
C THR A 2 -12.46 11.37 14.82
N GLN A 3 -13.15 12.23 14.06
CA GLN A 3 -12.66 12.72 12.78
C GLN A 3 -11.97 14.07 13.00
N GLU A 4 -10.78 14.22 12.41
CA GLU A 4 -10.04 15.48 12.37
C GLU A 4 -10.01 16.01 10.94
N THR A 5 -10.09 17.34 10.79
CA THR A 5 -10.02 17.98 9.47
C THR A 5 -8.58 18.36 9.17
N ILE A 6 -8.06 17.83 8.07
CA ILE A 6 -6.77 18.23 7.50
C ILE A 6 -6.99 19.05 6.23
N THR A 7 -6.18 20.09 6.03
CA THR A 7 -6.17 20.88 4.78
C THR A 7 -4.93 20.51 3.98
N PHE A 8 -5.11 20.15 2.71
CA PHE A 8 -4.02 19.85 1.81
C PHE A 8 -4.22 20.52 0.45
N ASN A 9 -3.12 20.74 -0.26
CA ASN A 9 -3.15 21.30 -1.59
C ASN A 9 -3.29 20.17 -2.61
N LEU A 10 -4.22 20.34 -3.55
CA LEU A 10 -4.42 19.43 -4.66
C LEU A 10 -4.36 20.22 -5.97
N ASP A 11 -3.65 19.66 -6.95
CA ASP A 11 -3.66 20.21 -8.31
C ASP A 11 -5.11 20.32 -8.84
N THR A 12 -5.40 21.40 -9.57
CA THR A 12 -6.77 21.70 -10.02
C THR A 12 -7.31 20.60 -10.95
N ASP A 13 -6.48 20.01 -11.79
CA ASP A 13 -6.91 18.96 -12.70
C ASP A 13 -7.14 17.64 -11.95
N LYS A 14 -6.32 17.34 -10.94
CA LYS A 14 -6.59 16.21 -10.03
C LYS A 14 -7.92 16.38 -9.29
N LYS A 15 -8.23 17.59 -8.81
CA LYS A 15 -9.52 17.89 -8.17
C LYS A 15 -10.68 17.62 -9.13
N LYS A 16 -10.60 18.06 -10.39
CA LYS A 16 -11.67 17.81 -11.39
C LYS A 16 -11.90 16.31 -11.63
N VAL A 17 -10.83 15.51 -11.67
CA VAL A 17 -10.95 14.05 -11.80
C VAL A 17 -11.62 13.46 -10.57
N LEU A 18 -11.21 13.87 -9.36
CA LEU A 18 -11.82 13.43 -8.11
C LEU A 18 -13.32 13.76 -8.05
N ASP A 19 -13.69 15.00 -8.40
CA ASP A 19 -15.09 15.43 -8.45
C ASP A 19 -15.91 14.53 -9.40
N ARG A 20 -15.36 14.20 -10.58
CA ARG A 20 -16.02 13.33 -11.57
C ARG A 20 -16.22 11.91 -11.05
N ILE A 21 -15.20 11.33 -10.41
CA ILE A 21 -15.28 9.99 -9.81
C ILE A 21 -16.37 9.97 -8.74
N ALA A 22 -16.32 10.92 -7.81
CA ALA A 22 -17.29 11.06 -6.73
C ALA A 22 -18.73 11.17 -7.29
N SER A 23 -18.96 12.04 -8.27
CA SER A 23 -20.26 12.18 -8.93
C SER A 23 -20.72 10.90 -9.63
N SER A 24 -19.81 10.18 -10.31
CA SER A 24 -20.17 8.94 -11.02
C SER A 24 -20.54 7.78 -10.09
N MET A 25 -20.10 7.84 -8.83
CA MET A 25 -20.35 6.83 -7.81
C MET A 25 -21.44 7.25 -6.80
N GLU A 26 -22.01 8.46 -6.96
CA GLU A 26 -22.95 9.06 -5.99
C GLU A 26 -22.38 9.13 -4.56
N ARG A 27 -21.06 9.39 -4.44
CA ARG A 27 -20.33 9.45 -3.17
C ARG A 27 -19.79 10.85 -2.90
N GLU A 28 -19.52 11.14 -1.62
CA GLU A 28 -18.83 12.38 -1.25
C GLU A 28 -17.33 12.28 -1.55
N ARG A 29 -16.71 13.42 -1.86
CA ARG A 29 -15.26 13.49 -2.13
C ARG A 29 -14.44 13.00 -0.94
N THR A 30 -14.91 13.29 0.26
CA THR A 30 -14.29 12.85 1.52
C THR A 30 -14.20 11.33 1.59
N ASP A 31 -15.22 10.61 1.12
CA ASP A 31 -15.21 9.14 1.16
C ASP A 31 -14.14 8.58 0.22
N ILE A 32 -14.04 9.13 -1.01
CA ILE A 32 -13.02 8.73 -1.98
C ILE A 32 -11.61 9.05 -1.47
N LEU A 33 -11.44 10.19 -0.78
CA LEU A 33 -10.15 10.57 -0.19
C LEU A 33 -9.78 9.64 0.98
N ASN A 34 -10.72 9.29 1.85
CA ASN A 34 -10.47 8.34 2.93
C ASN A 34 -10.08 6.98 2.37
N ASP A 35 -10.84 6.44 1.40
CA ASP A 35 -10.50 5.16 0.75
C ASP A 35 -9.08 5.19 0.15
N ALA A 36 -8.70 6.29 -0.50
CA ALA A 36 -7.38 6.44 -1.10
C ALA A 36 -6.26 6.50 -0.04
N ILE A 37 -6.51 7.17 1.08
CA ILE A 37 -5.56 7.25 2.19
C ILE A 37 -5.45 5.89 2.90
N ASP A 38 -6.57 5.20 3.13
CA ASP A 38 -6.58 3.88 3.74
C ASP A 38 -5.76 2.89 2.92
N ALA A 39 -5.99 2.83 1.60
CA ALA A 39 -5.23 1.97 0.69
C ALA A 39 -3.73 2.34 0.68
N TYR A 40 -3.40 3.63 0.73
CA TYR A 40 -2.01 4.07 0.78
C TYR A 40 -1.34 3.65 2.09
N LEU A 41 -2.00 3.88 3.22
CA LEU A 41 -1.47 3.54 4.54
C LEU A 41 -1.33 2.02 4.72
N GLU A 42 -2.26 1.23 4.21
CA GLU A 42 -2.19 -0.24 4.24
C GLU A 42 -0.93 -0.75 3.53
N ILE A 43 -0.64 -0.25 2.31
CA ILE A 43 0.56 -0.62 1.55
C ILE A 43 1.82 -0.26 2.34
N TYR A 44 1.88 0.95 2.88
CA TYR A 44 3.07 1.41 3.62
C TYR A 44 3.27 0.65 4.92
N GLN A 45 2.20 0.36 5.65
CA GLN A 45 2.28 -0.43 6.88
C GLN A 45 2.80 -1.83 6.58
N TRP A 46 2.22 -2.52 5.58
CA TRP A 46 2.68 -3.83 5.14
C TRP A 46 4.16 -3.81 4.74
N GLN A 47 4.60 -2.80 3.98
CA GLN A 47 6.01 -2.68 3.59
C GLN A 47 6.93 -2.50 4.79
N LEU A 48 6.58 -1.61 5.71
CA LEU A 48 7.38 -1.35 6.92
C LEU A 48 7.50 -2.61 7.77
N ASP A 49 6.39 -3.31 8.00
CA ASP A 49 6.35 -4.53 8.80
C ASP A 49 7.21 -5.62 8.16
N HIS A 50 7.12 -5.81 6.84
CA HIS A 50 7.93 -6.80 6.13
C HIS A 50 9.41 -6.46 6.07
N ILE A 51 9.76 -5.17 5.97
CA ILE A 51 11.16 -4.74 6.04
C ILE A 51 11.72 -5.04 7.44
N GLN A 52 10.98 -4.70 8.49
CA GLN A 52 11.40 -4.96 9.87
C GLN A 52 11.56 -6.46 10.13
N GLU A 53 10.63 -7.28 9.67
CA GLU A 53 10.72 -8.74 9.81
C GLU A 53 11.88 -9.32 9.00
N GLY A 54 12.10 -8.84 7.76
CA GLY A 54 13.23 -9.27 6.95
C GLY A 54 14.59 -8.92 7.58
N LEU A 55 14.70 -7.76 8.21
CA LEU A 55 15.90 -7.39 8.98
C LEU A 55 16.09 -8.31 10.19
N ARG A 56 15.02 -8.61 10.94
CA ARG A 56 15.06 -9.55 12.07
C ARG A 56 15.53 -10.94 11.63
N GLN A 57 14.99 -11.46 10.53
CA GLN A 57 15.37 -12.75 9.96
C GLN A 57 16.83 -12.78 9.53
N ALA A 58 17.30 -11.72 8.87
CA ALA A 58 18.70 -11.59 8.47
C ALA A 58 19.65 -11.56 9.66
N ASP A 59 19.32 -10.79 10.71
CA ASP A 59 20.10 -10.72 11.95
C ASP A 59 20.12 -12.07 12.70
N ALA A 60 19.05 -12.86 12.59
CA ALA A 60 18.96 -14.21 13.13
C ALA A 60 19.61 -15.29 12.23
N GLY A 61 20.11 -14.93 11.04
CA GLY A 61 20.69 -15.86 10.07
C GLY A 61 19.68 -16.78 9.39
N GLU A 62 18.39 -16.43 9.39
CA GLU A 62 17.28 -17.18 8.80
C GLU A 62 17.26 -17.05 7.26
N PHE A 63 18.37 -17.40 6.61
CA PHE A 63 18.49 -17.42 5.16
C PHE A 63 18.17 -18.80 4.58
N ALA A 64 17.58 -18.81 3.39
CA ALA A 64 17.40 -20.03 2.61
C ALA A 64 18.76 -20.59 2.15
N THR A 65 18.85 -21.91 2.09
CA THR A 65 19.96 -22.64 1.51
C THR A 65 19.99 -22.53 -0.02
N GLU A 66 21.13 -22.85 -0.63
CA GLU A 66 21.28 -22.85 -2.09
C GLU A 66 20.28 -23.81 -2.76
N GLU A 67 20.04 -24.97 -2.15
CA GLU A 67 19.10 -25.97 -2.63
C GLU A 67 17.65 -25.47 -2.62
N GLU A 68 17.25 -24.77 -1.55
CA GLU A 68 15.91 -24.18 -1.43
C GLU A 68 15.69 -23.08 -2.47
N VAL A 69 16.70 -22.24 -2.69
CA VAL A 69 16.68 -21.19 -3.74
C VAL A 69 16.55 -21.83 -5.13
N ALA A 70 17.34 -22.86 -5.43
CA ALA A 70 17.27 -23.56 -6.72
C ALA A 70 15.90 -24.19 -6.96
N ALA A 71 15.30 -24.81 -5.94
CA ALA A 71 13.96 -25.39 -6.00
C ALA A 71 12.87 -24.32 -6.24
N ALA A 72 12.97 -23.15 -5.59
CA ALA A 72 12.02 -22.06 -5.78
C ALA A 72 11.98 -21.56 -7.23
N PHE A 73 13.13 -21.35 -7.86
CA PHE A 73 13.22 -20.91 -9.26
C PHE A 73 12.82 -21.97 -10.28
N ALA A 74 12.95 -23.26 -9.95
CA ALA A 74 12.49 -24.34 -10.84
C ALA A 74 10.98 -24.28 -11.12
N ARG A 75 10.18 -23.75 -10.19
CA ARG A 75 8.71 -23.65 -10.32
C ARG A 75 8.23 -22.75 -11.46
N TRP A 76 9.09 -21.86 -11.97
CA TRP A 76 8.74 -20.85 -12.98
C TRP A 76 9.31 -21.16 -14.37
N ARG A 77 9.94 -22.34 -14.53
CA ARG A 77 10.56 -22.80 -15.79
C ARG A 77 9.71 -23.81 -16.57
N GLN A 78 8.41 -23.92 -16.26
CA GLN A 78 7.43 -24.73 -16.98
C GLN A 78 6.57 -23.88 -17.91
#